data_AF-A0A238F482-F1
#
_entry.id   AF-A0A238F482-F1
#
_cell.length_a   1.000
_cell.length_b   1.000
_cell.length_c   1.000
_cell.angle_alpha   90.00
_cell.angle_beta   90.00
_cell.angle_gamma   90.00
#
_symmetry.space_group_name_H-M   'P 1'
#
loop_
_entity.id
_entity.type
_entity.pdbx_description
1 polymer ?
#
loop_
_entity_poly.entity_id
_entity_poly.type
_entity_poly.pdbx_seq_one_letter_code
_entity_poly.pdbx_strand_id
1 'polypeptide(L)'
;MMIFTSYSAFGIALVSLASTVSAVTVTPAANQTWSGQLGYGRFPCGVKTSSGGWARNQTMCKYSLLVAPGANTNNTAGNQGDGRKPKSSKCTADGKGYWYCGIANAICTTEINCDNGRCVKGVCTGGFDLKCDGDDTKCSGDLYYNAADFAKTSSGTCGGRGAFCQDYTIGSTNYSASTNYKIWNGSCKSGYCNTVTGNCDTHKKLGQVCKSDPAFACETGLKCVKNKCAKIKKATKAKRDLSKGLLHRAVIESNRRREV
;
A
#
# COMPACT_ATOMS: atom_id res chain seq x y z
N MET A 1 -22.50 -58.76 53.16
CA MET A 1 -23.24 -57.62 53.76
C MET A 1 -22.76 -56.36 53.04
N MET A 2 -23.58 -55.89 52.09
CA MET A 2 -23.26 -54.74 51.24
C MET A 2 -23.49 -53.44 52.02
N ILE A 3 -22.50 -52.55 52.02
CA ILE A 3 -22.69 -51.16 52.47
C ILE A 3 -22.21 -50.27 51.32
N PHE A 4 -23.18 -49.65 50.65
CA PHE A 4 -23.01 -48.57 49.69
C PHE A 4 -22.59 -47.30 50.45
N THR A 5 -21.55 -46.62 49.97
CA THR A 5 -21.29 -45.22 50.33
C THR A 5 -21.40 -44.35 49.09
N SER A 6 -22.34 -43.43 49.18
CA SER A 6 -22.83 -42.49 48.18
C SER A 6 -21.86 -41.31 47.99
N TYR A 7 -21.50 -41.02 46.73
CA TYR A 7 -20.80 -39.80 46.34
C TYR A 7 -21.80 -38.64 46.18
N SER A 8 -21.57 -37.54 46.90
CA SER A 8 -22.29 -36.28 46.76
C SER A 8 -21.83 -35.55 45.50
N ALA A 9 -22.75 -35.28 44.57
CA ALA A 9 -22.50 -34.44 43.40
C ALA A 9 -22.67 -32.96 43.77
N PHE A 10 -21.56 -32.20 43.77
CA PHE A 10 -21.60 -30.74 43.78
C PHE A 10 -21.94 -30.25 42.36
N GLY A 11 -23.17 -29.75 42.18
CA GLY A 11 -23.58 -29.05 40.97
C GLY A 11 -22.96 -27.66 40.92
N ILE A 12 -21.96 -27.47 40.06
CA ILE A 12 -21.45 -26.14 39.71
C ILE A 12 -22.37 -25.57 38.63
N ALA A 13 -23.19 -24.59 39.00
CA ALA A 13 -23.96 -23.80 38.05
C ALA A 13 -22.99 -22.94 37.22
N LEU A 14 -22.78 -23.32 35.96
CA LEU A 14 -22.10 -22.48 34.98
C LEU A 14 -23.01 -21.32 34.59
N VAL A 15 -22.74 -20.13 35.14
CA VAL A 15 -23.33 -18.88 34.68
C VAL A 15 -22.69 -18.51 33.34
N SER A 16 -23.35 -18.86 32.24
CA SER A 16 -22.98 -18.39 30.90
C SER A 16 -23.22 -16.89 30.80
N LEU A 17 -22.16 -16.08 30.95
CA LEU A 17 -22.15 -14.70 30.53
C LEU A 17 -22.17 -14.65 28.99
N ALA A 18 -23.37 -14.60 28.43
CA ALA A 18 -23.58 -14.28 27.02
C ALA A 18 -23.08 -12.85 26.76
N SER A 19 -21.86 -12.74 26.24
CA SER A 19 -21.35 -11.49 25.72
C SER A 19 -22.15 -11.13 24.48
N THR A 20 -23.02 -10.11 24.58
CA THR A 20 -23.72 -9.55 23.44
C THR A 20 -22.69 -8.87 22.53
N VAL A 21 -22.17 -9.62 21.56
CA VAL A 21 -21.43 -9.04 20.44
C VAL A 21 -22.46 -8.29 19.60
N SER A 22 -22.48 -6.96 19.73
CA SER A 22 -23.27 -6.11 18.85
C SER A 22 -22.85 -6.38 17.41
N ALA A 23 -23.69 -7.09 16.67
CA ALA A 23 -23.52 -7.29 15.24
C ALA A 23 -23.68 -5.92 14.56
N VAL A 24 -22.57 -5.32 14.18
CA VAL A 24 -22.59 -4.17 13.26
C VAL A 24 -23.16 -4.70 11.94
N THR A 25 -24.36 -4.24 11.61
CA THR A 25 -24.98 -4.44 10.31
C THR A 25 -24.13 -3.74 9.26
N VAL A 26 -23.33 -4.53 8.54
CA VAL A 26 -22.59 -4.04 7.38
C VAL A 26 -23.57 -3.98 6.22
N THR A 27 -24.01 -2.77 5.86
CA THR A 27 -24.74 -2.53 4.61
C THR A 27 -23.86 -2.94 3.43
N PRO A 28 -24.29 -3.87 2.56
CA PRO A 28 -23.58 -4.15 1.33
C PRO A 28 -23.86 -3.01 0.34
N ALA A 29 -22.85 -2.65 -0.46
CA ALA A 29 -22.83 -1.55 -1.44
C ALA A 29 -22.59 -0.14 -0.87
N ALA A 30 -21.46 0.06 -0.20
CA ALA A 30 -20.75 1.32 -0.32
C ALA A 30 -19.63 1.13 -1.35
N ASN A 31 -19.78 1.81 -2.48
CA ASN A 31 -18.73 2.09 -3.44
C ASN A 31 -17.48 2.51 -2.64
N GLN A 32 -16.43 1.68 -2.62
CA GLN A 32 -15.23 1.92 -1.83
C GLN A 32 -14.44 3.08 -2.44
N THR A 33 -14.90 4.32 -2.22
CA THR A 33 -14.10 5.53 -2.45
C THR A 33 -13.08 5.64 -1.32
N TRP A 34 -12.03 4.82 -1.38
CA TRP A 34 -10.91 4.91 -0.44
C TRP A 34 -10.05 6.14 -0.75
N SER A 35 -10.45 7.29 -0.21
CA SER A 35 -9.58 8.44 -0.03
C SER A 35 -8.53 8.13 1.06
N GLY A 36 -7.54 7.27 0.78
CA GLY A 36 -6.57 6.91 1.81
C GLY A 36 -5.58 5.78 1.53
N GLN A 37 -5.34 5.36 0.29
CA GLN A 37 -4.28 4.39 -0.02
C GLN A 37 -2.91 5.04 0.23
N LEU A 38 -2.36 4.85 1.42
CA LEU A 38 -1.11 5.47 1.89
C LEU A 38 -0.02 4.45 2.22
N GLY A 39 -0.35 3.16 2.17
CA GLY A 39 0.59 2.03 2.16
C GLY A 39 0.69 1.39 0.79
N TYR A 40 1.45 0.29 0.71
CA TYR A 40 1.78 -0.37 -0.56
C TYR A 40 0.79 -1.46 -0.99
N GLY A 41 -0.18 -1.84 -0.17
CA GLY A 41 -1.12 -2.91 -0.53
C GLY A 41 -2.21 -2.44 -1.49
N ARG A 42 -2.70 -3.36 -2.34
CA ARG A 42 -3.74 -3.05 -3.34
C ARG A 42 -5.16 -3.15 -2.82
N PHE A 43 -5.34 -3.96 -1.78
CA PHE A 43 -6.66 -4.30 -1.23
C PHE A 43 -6.78 -3.86 0.23
N PRO A 44 -7.15 -2.59 0.51
CA PRO A 44 -7.33 -2.11 1.87
C PRO A 44 -8.37 -2.93 2.64
N CYS A 45 -8.07 -3.24 3.89
CA CYS A 45 -8.97 -3.94 4.82
C CYS A 45 -8.97 -3.32 6.21
N GLY A 46 -8.39 -2.13 6.37
CA GLY A 46 -8.47 -1.35 7.58
C GLY A 46 -9.79 -0.58 7.64
N VAL A 47 -10.36 -0.44 8.83
CA VAL A 47 -11.45 0.51 9.09
C VAL A 47 -10.95 1.61 10.02
N LYS A 48 -11.32 2.85 9.73
CA LYS A 48 -10.92 3.99 10.56
C LYS A 48 -11.64 3.92 11.90
N THR A 49 -10.89 4.04 12.99
CA THR A 49 -11.43 4.05 14.35
C THR A 49 -11.83 5.47 14.76
N SER A 50 -12.69 5.59 15.77
CA SER A 50 -13.05 6.88 16.38
C SER A 50 -11.83 7.63 16.96
N SER A 51 -10.79 6.91 17.38
CA SER A 51 -9.52 7.46 17.84
C SER A 51 -8.59 7.96 16.72
N GLY A 52 -9.02 7.90 15.46
CA GLY A 52 -8.26 8.39 14.30
C GLY A 52 -7.26 7.39 13.70
N GLY A 53 -7.12 6.19 14.29
CA GLY A 53 -6.28 5.10 13.78
C GLY A 53 -7.00 4.18 12.80
N TRP A 54 -6.33 3.09 12.41
CA TRP A 54 -6.89 2.03 11.56
C TRP A 54 -6.89 0.69 12.29
N ALA A 55 -8.04 0.02 12.28
CA ALA A 55 -8.20 -1.31 12.86
C ALA A 55 -8.42 -2.35 11.76
N ARG A 56 -7.93 -3.58 12.01
CA ARG A 56 -8.11 -4.73 11.13
C ARG A 56 -9.59 -5.04 10.91
N ASN A 57 -10.02 -5.18 9.65
CA ASN A 57 -11.31 -5.76 9.30
C ASN A 57 -11.15 -6.92 8.31
N GLN A 58 -11.09 -8.15 8.84
CA GLN A 58 -10.91 -9.37 8.05
C GLN A 58 -12.07 -9.62 7.06
N THR A 59 -13.28 -9.12 7.32
CA THR A 59 -14.42 -9.33 6.44
C THR A 59 -14.23 -8.67 5.07
N MET A 60 -13.40 -7.62 5.00
CA MET A 60 -13.06 -6.92 3.75
C MET A 60 -12.22 -7.79 2.81
N CYS A 61 -11.56 -8.83 3.32
CA CYS A 61 -10.77 -9.76 2.50
C CYS A 61 -11.58 -10.92 1.91
N LYS A 62 -12.92 -10.85 1.95
CA LYS A 62 -13.77 -11.74 1.17
C LYS A 62 -13.56 -11.44 -0.31
N TYR A 63 -13.27 -12.47 -1.11
CA TYR A 63 -12.94 -12.33 -2.54
C TYR A 63 -13.99 -11.54 -3.35
N SER A 64 -15.27 -11.68 -2.99
CA SER A 64 -16.39 -10.96 -3.60
C SER A 64 -16.41 -9.46 -3.31
N LEU A 65 -15.73 -9.00 -2.24
CA LEU A 65 -15.62 -7.59 -1.87
C LEU A 65 -14.35 -6.92 -2.40
N LEU A 66 -13.40 -7.72 -2.91
CA LEU A 66 -12.16 -7.20 -3.46
C LEU A 66 -12.40 -6.63 -4.86
N VAL A 67 -12.03 -5.37 -5.05
CA VAL A 67 -12.01 -4.67 -6.34
C VAL A 67 -10.56 -4.50 -6.74
N ALA A 68 -10.16 -5.07 -7.87
CA ALA A 68 -8.79 -4.90 -8.37
C ALA A 68 -8.61 -3.45 -8.85
N PRO A 69 -7.49 -2.79 -8.51
CA PRO A 69 -7.25 -1.42 -8.96
C PRO A 69 -6.94 -1.34 -10.47
N GLY A 70 -6.42 -2.43 -11.05
CA GLY A 70 -6.17 -2.57 -12.49
C GLY A 70 -7.02 -3.65 -13.17
N ALA A 71 -6.52 -4.15 -14.29
CA ALA A 71 -7.20 -5.08 -15.19
C ALA A 71 -7.31 -6.52 -14.65
N ASN A 72 -6.66 -6.85 -13.53
CA ASN A 72 -6.68 -8.18 -12.91
C ASN A 72 -6.23 -9.30 -13.88
N THR A 73 -5.18 -9.03 -14.65
CA THR A 73 -4.58 -9.92 -15.66
C THR A 73 -3.39 -10.71 -15.14
N ASN A 74 -3.24 -10.85 -13.81
CA ASN A 74 -2.13 -11.54 -13.16
C ASN A 74 -0.76 -10.94 -13.55
N ASN A 75 -0.66 -9.61 -13.59
CA ASN A 75 0.56 -8.86 -13.91
C ASN A 75 1.14 -9.17 -15.31
N THR A 76 0.35 -9.65 -16.28
CA THR A 76 0.85 -10.04 -17.62
C THR A 76 1.55 -8.87 -18.35
N ALA A 77 1.09 -7.63 -18.10
CA ALA A 77 1.70 -6.42 -18.66
C ALA A 77 2.83 -5.82 -17.80
N GLY A 78 3.20 -6.47 -16.69
CA GLY A 78 4.25 -6.01 -15.79
C GLY A 78 3.84 -4.97 -14.75
N ASN A 79 2.57 -4.54 -14.70
CA ASN A 79 2.10 -3.59 -13.69
C ASN A 79 1.54 -4.31 -12.47
N GLN A 80 1.91 -3.88 -11.27
CA GLN A 80 1.49 -4.52 -10.02
C GLN A 80 -0.01 -4.37 -9.77
N GLY A 81 -0.56 -3.22 -10.15
CA GLY A 81 -1.98 -2.95 -10.10
C GLY A 81 -2.86 -3.96 -10.86
N ASP A 82 -2.30 -4.56 -11.91
CA ASP A 82 -2.97 -5.55 -12.76
C ASP A 82 -2.92 -6.98 -12.19
N GLY A 83 -2.37 -7.16 -10.99
CA GLY A 83 -2.23 -8.46 -10.35
C GLY A 83 -3.55 -9.10 -10.01
N ARG A 84 -3.54 -10.42 -9.83
CA ARG A 84 -4.75 -11.15 -9.45
C ARG A 84 -5.26 -10.69 -8.08
N LYS A 85 -6.58 -10.71 -7.87
CA LYS A 85 -7.17 -10.60 -6.54
C LYS A 85 -6.79 -11.84 -5.70
N PRO A 86 -6.29 -11.66 -4.46
CA PRO A 86 -5.98 -12.80 -3.60
C PRO A 86 -7.26 -13.46 -3.09
N LYS A 87 -7.25 -14.79 -2.94
CA LYS A 87 -8.37 -15.60 -2.40
C LYS A 87 -8.08 -16.01 -0.96
N SER A 88 -9.11 -15.98 -0.11
CA SER A 88 -9.01 -16.40 1.30
C SER A 88 -7.85 -15.72 2.06
N SER A 89 -7.53 -14.48 1.70
CA SER A 89 -6.38 -13.74 2.20
C SER A 89 -6.61 -13.19 3.60
N LYS A 90 -5.52 -12.93 4.33
CA LYS A 90 -5.58 -12.36 5.67
C LYS A 90 -5.34 -10.86 5.64
N CYS A 91 -6.18 -10.13 6.37
CA CYS A 91 -6.02 -8.71 6.61
C CYS A 91 -4.85 -8.50 7.57
N THR A 92 -3.76 -7.92 7.08
CA THR A 92 -2.47 -7.81 7.76
C THR A 92 -1.97 -6.37 7.71
N ALA A 93 -1.28 -5.93 8.75
CA ALA A 93 -0.72 -4.59 8.82
C ALA A 93 0.48 -4.44 7.87
N ASP A 94 0.63 -3.26 7.27
CA ASP A 94 1.75 -2.93 6.38
C ASP A 94 3.02 -2.47 7.12
N GLY A 95 2.94 -2.32 8.45
CA GLY A 95 4.00 -1.78 9.30
C GLY A 95 4.03 -0.24 9.36
N LYS A 96 3.21 0.46 8.58
CA LYS A 96 3.06 1.93 8.56
C LYS A 96 1.71 2.41 9.12
N GLY A 97 0.92 1.51 9.70
CA GLY A 97 -0.36 1.82 10.34
C GLY A 97 -1.58 1.61 9.45
N TYR A 98 -1.43 0.96 8.30
CA TYR A 98 -2.53 0.57 7.41
C TYR A 98 -2.66 -0.95 7.34
N TRP A 99 -3.80 -1.42 6.83
CA TRP A 99 -4.13 -2.85 6.78
C TRP A 99 -4.57 -3.24 5.38
N TYR A 100 -4.03 -4.35 4.87
CA TYR A 100 -4.31 -4.85 3.53
C TYR A 100 -4.48 -6.37 3.49
N CYS A 101 -5.26 -6.83 2.51
CA CYS A 101 -5.52 -8.24 2.30
C CYS A 101 -4.36 -8.91 1.58
N GLY A 102 -3.73 -9.92 2.20
CA GLY A 102 -2.77 -10.79 1.53
C GLY A 102 -1.39 -10.19 1.27
N ILE A 103 -1.09 -9.00 1.82
CA ILE A 103 0.25 -8.42 1.69
C ILE A 103 1.30 -9.24 2.47
N ALA A 104 2.57 -8.86 2.32
CA ALA A 104 3.65 -9.49 3.06
C ALA A 104 3.36 -9.60 4.57
N ASN A 105 3.79 -10.71 5.17
CA ASN A 105 3.47 -11.16 6.54
C ASN A 105 2.05 -11.72 6.74
N ALA A 106 1.17 -11.71 5.74
CA ALA A 106 -0.11 -12.40 5.83
C ALA A 106 0.09 -13.92 5.88
N ILE A 107 -0.66 -14.62 6.75
CA ILE A 107 -0.66 -16.09 6.76
C ILE A 107 -1.24 -16.61 5.44
N CYS A 108 -0.58 -17.60 4.84
CA CYS A 108 -0.99 -18.23 3.59
C CYS A 108 -0.80 -19.74 3.61
N THR A 109 -1.52 -20.42 2.73
CA THR A 109 -1.29 -21.83 2.41
C THR A 109 -0.66 -21.97 1.03
N THR A 110 -1.06 -21.12 0.08
CA THR A 110 -0.51 -21.09 -1.28
C THR A 110 -0.39 -19.64 -1.77
N GLU A 111 0.27 -19.43 -2.91
CA GLU A 111 0.46 -18.10 -3.51
C GLU A 111 -0.86 -17.40 -3.85
N ILE A 112 -1.99 -18.12 -3.94
CA ILE A 112 -3.29 -17.51 -4.22
C ILE A 112 -3.79 -16.64 -3.06
N ASN A 113 -3.26 -16.85 -1.84
CA ASN A 113 -3.63 -16.05 -0.68
C ASN A 113 -2.91 -14.69 -0.64
N CYS A 114 -1.87 -14.52 -1.45
CA CYS A 114 -1.00 -13.35 -1.42
C CYS A 114 -1.39 -12.32 -2.47
N ASP A 115 -1.41 -11.05 -2.06
CA ASP A 115 -1.58 -9.88 -2.91
C ASP A 115 -0.24 -9.54 -3.55
N ASN A 116 -0.07 -10.08 -4.76
CA ASN A 116 1.23 -10.23 -5.41
C ASN A 116 2.25 -10.95 -4.48
N GLY A 117 3.41 -11.33 -5.00
CA GLY A 117 4.38 -12.10 -4.22
C GLY A 117 4.03 -13.58 -4.04
N ARG A 118 4.68 -14.20 -3.05
CA ARG A 118 4.71 -15.68 -2.89
C ARG A 118 4.35 -16.11 -1.48
N CYS A 119 3.81 -17.31 -1.37
CA CYS A 119 3.62 -17.97 -0.08
C CYS A 119 4.86 -18.80 0.24
N VAL A 120 5.66 -18.38 1.21
CA VAL A 120 6.89 -19.07 1.63
C VAL A 120 6.77 -19.40 3.10
N LYS A 121 6.89 -20.69 3.43
CA LYS A 121 6.79 -21.19 4.82
C LYS A 121 5.53 -20.70 5.56
N GLY A 122 4.40 -20.67 4.85
CA GLY A 122 3.09 -20.31 5.41
C GLY A 122 2.85 -18.79 5.54
N VAL A 123 3.73 -17.96 4.99
CA VAL A 123 3.63 -16.50 5.06
C VAL A 123 3.82 -15.86 3.68
N CYS A 124 3.00 -14.87 3.36
CA CYS A 124 3.15 -14.07 2.15
C CYS A 124 4.43 -13.23 2.24
N THR A 125 5.23 -13.26 1.18
CA THR A 125 6.47 -12.48 1.04
C THR A 125 6.27 -11.33 0.05
N GLY A 126 7.30 -10.50 -0.12
CA GLY A 126 7.32 -9.46 -1.15
C GLY A 126 7.27 -8.03 -0.61
N GLY A 127 7.32 -7.88 0.71
CA GLY A 127 7.34 -6.57 1.36
C GLY A 127 8.64 -5.81 1.09
N PHE A 128 8.76 -4.63 1.70
CA PHE A 128 9.97 -3.82 1.62
C PHE A 128 11.23 -4.63 1.94
N ASP A 129 12.33 -4.29 1.26
CA ASP A 129 13.64 -4.93 1.37
C ASP A 129 13.74 -6.39 0.91
N LEU A 130 12.64 -7.00 0.44
CA LEU A 130 12.75 -8.33 -0.14
C LEU A 130 13.56 -8.28 -1.44
N LYS A 131 14.60 -9.12 -1.54
CA LYS A 131 15.29 -9.40 -2.80
C LYS A 131 14.40 -10.29 -3.68
N CYS A 132 14.24 -9.93 -4.95
CA CYS A 132 13.49 -10.74 -5.91
C CYS A 132 14.20 -10.99 -7.26
N ASP A 133 15.50 -10.70 -7.33
CA ASP A 133 16.37 -11.03 -8.48
C ASP A 133 15.99 -10.39 -9.83
N GLY A 134 15.21 -9.31 -9.82
CA GLY A 134 14.69 -8.66 -11.02
C GLY A 134 13.25 -9.02 -11.36
N ASP A 135 12.60 -9.84 -10.55
CA ASP A 135 11.23 -10.28 -10.79
C ASP A 135 10.26 -9.49 -9.90
N ASP A 136 9.60 -8.49 -10.51
CA ASP A 136 8.60 -7.66 -9.84
C ASP A 136 7.42 -8.49 -9.31
N THR A 137 7.09 -9.64 -9.92
CA THR A 137 5.95 -10.47 -9.47
C THR A 137 6.14 -11.06 -8.06
N LYS A 138 7.39 -11.09 -7.57
CA LYS A 138 7.71 -11.51 -6.21
C LYS A 138 7.54 -10.39 -5.17
N CYS A 139 7.33 -9.15 -5.60
CA CYS A 139 6.99 -8.04 -4.72
C CYS A 139 5.49 -8.05 -4.41
N SER A 140 5.13 -7.57 -3.21
CA SER A 140 3.76 -7.59 -2.70
C SER A 140 3.06 -6.26 -2.95
N GLY A 141 1.75 -6.30 -3.17
CA GLY A 141 0.95 -5.12 -3.46
C GLY A 141 1.49 -4.37 -4.67
N ASP A 142 1.63 -3.05 -4.53
CA ASP A 142 2.14 -2.09 -5.53
C ASP A 142 3.65 -1.85 -5.41
N LEU A 143 4.40 -2.78 -4.81
CA LEU A 143 5.86 -2.68 -4.72
C LEU A 143 6.52 -3.20 -6.00
N TYR A 144 7.55 -2.47 -6.44
CA TYR A 144 8.43 -2.88 -7.53
C TYR A 144 9.85 -3.10 -7.04
N TYR A 145 10.59 -3.87 -7.79
CA TYR A 145 12.04 -4.04 -7.67
C TYR A 145 12.78 -3.33 -8.78
N ASN A 146 12.25 -3.37 -10.01
CA ASN A 146 12.82 -2.71 -11.16
C ASN A 146 12.47 -1.21 -11.17
N ALA A 147 13.27 -0.42 -11.87
CA ALA A 147 13.02 1.00 -12.11
C ALA A 147 11.96 1.20 -13.20
N ALA A 148 11.53 2.45 -13.41
CA ALA A 148 10.55 2.83 -14.43
C ALA A 148 10.91 2.40 -15.88
N ASP A 149 12.20 2.20 -16.16
CA ASP A 149 12.74 1.73 -17.44
C ASP A 149 12.99 0.22 -17.47
N PHE A 150 12.43 -0.52 -16.51
CA PHE A 150 12.59 -1.96 -16.30
C PHE A 150 14.02 -2.40 -15.93
N ALA A 151 14.94 -1.47 -15.69
CA ALA A 151 16.28 -1.81 -15.25
C ALA A 151 16.28 -2.29 -13.79
N LYS A 152 17.18 -3.22 -13.47
CA LYS A 152 17.42 -3.64 -12.08
C LYS A 152 17.94 -2.47 -11.26
N THR A 153 17.40 -2.30 -10.06
CA THR A 153 17.80 -1.20 -9.19
C THR A 153 19.04 -1.56 -8.38
N SER A 154 19.84 -0.55 -8.04
CA SER A 154 21.04 -0.73 -7.22
C SER A 154 20.73 -1.18 -5.79
N SER A 155 19.52 -0.88 -5.28
CA SER A 155 19.07 -1.41 -4.00
C SER A 155 18.80 -2.91 -4.06
N GLY A 156 18.38 -3.42 -5.23
CA GLY A 156 18.11 -4.84 -5.43
C GLY A 156 17.01 -5.37 -4.51
N THR A 157 16.00 -4.56 -4.20
CA THR A 157 14.92 -4.92 -3.27
C THR A 157 13.59 -4.26 -3.61
N CYS A 158 12.46 -4.92 -3.27
CA CYS A 158 11.11 -4.37 -3.40
C CYS A 158 10.94 -3.05 -2.64
N GLY A 159 10.42 -2.02 -3.31
CA GLY A 159 10.22 -0.66 -2.78
C GLY A 159 11.51 0.04 -2.35
N GLY A 160 12.66 -0.49 -2.75
CA GLY A 160 13.98 0.05 -2.46
C GLY A 160 14.31 1.27 -3.32
N ARG A 161 15.44 1.92 -3.04
CA ARG A 161 15.89 3.07 -3.84
C ARG A 161 16.05 2.67 -5.31
N GLY A 162 15.50 3.50 -6.20
CA GLY A 162 15.45 3.30 -7.64
C GLY A 162 14.22 2.53 -8.11
N ALA A 163 13.49 1.83 -7.25
CA ALA A 163 12.32 1.04 -7.65
C ALA A 163 11.20 1.94 -8.16
N PHE A 164 10.45 1.47 -9.15
CA PHE A 164 9.29 2.19 -9.66
C PHE A 164 8.22 2.37 -8.59
N CYS A 165 7.56 3.54 -8.56
CA CYS A 165 6.59 3.89 -7.53
C CYS A 165 5.35 4.63 -8.03
N GLN A 166 5.24 4.84 -9.35
CA GLN A 166 4.12 5.55 -9.96
C GLN A 166 3.22 4.62 -10.78
N ASP A 167 2.86 3.46 -10.22
CA ASP A 167 1.89 2.58 -10.87
C ASP A 167 0.63 3.40 -11.22
N TYR A 168 0.18 3.23 -12.45
CA TYR A 168 -0.93 3.98 -13.00
C TYR A 168 -2.26 3.63 -12.31
N THR A 169 -2.35 2.46 -11.66
CA THR A 169 -3.58 2.00 -11.00
C THR A 169 -3.82 2.62 -9.64
N ILE A 170 -2.80 3.22 -9.02
CA ILE A 170 -2.90 3.84 -7.69
C ILE A 170 -3.00 5.37 -7.77
N GLY A 171 -2.54 5.98 -8.86
CA GLY A 171 -2.70 7.41 -9.12
C GLY A 171 -4.00 7.73 -9.86
N SER A 172 -4.40 9.01 -9.85
CA SER A 172 -5.52 9.48 -10.68
C SER A 172 -5.28 10.89 -11.21
N THR A 173 -5.73 11.15 -12.44
CA THR A 173 -5.79 12.52 -13.00
C THR A 173 -6.81 13.40 -12.29
N ASN A 174 -7.79 12.79 -11.61
CA ASN A 174 -8.78 13.50 -10.78
C ASN A 174 -8.23 13.90 -9.41
N TYR A 175 -7.06 13.40 -9.02
CA TYR A 175 -6.40 13.75 -7.77
C TYR A 175 -5.48 14.94 -7.94
N SER A 176 -5.35 15.74 -6.88
CA SER A 176 -4.33 16.77 -6.84
C SER A 176 -2.93 16.16 -6.87
N ALA A 177 -1.94 16.90 -7.34
CA ALA A 177 -0.54 16.44 -7.35
C ALA A 177 -0.05 16.05 -5.95
N SER A 178 -0.48 16.77 -4.89
CA SER A 178 -0.11 16.44 -3.52
C SER A 178 -0.79 15.17 -3.01
N THR A 179 -1.99 14.85 -3.50
CA THR A 179 -2.68 13.58 -3.22
C THR A 179 -1.96 12.42 -3.89
N ASN A 180 -1.70 12.50 -5.20
CA ASN A 180 -0.94 11.46 -5.92
C ASN A 180 0.45 11.25 -5.31
N TYR A 181 1.15 12.32 -4.97
CA TYR A 181 2.43 12.28 -4.28
C TYR A 181 2.38 11.46 -2.99
N LYS A 182 1.36 11.69 -2.14
CA LYS A 182 1.20 10.91 -0.90
C LYS A 182 0.93 9.42 -1.16
N ILE A 183 0.15 9.11 -2.19
CA ILE A 183 -0.16 7.72 -2.55
C ILE A 183 1.10 7.00 -3.01
N TRP A 184 1.84 7.57 -3.97
CA TRP A 184 3.05 6.95 -4.52
C TRP A 184 4.19 6.80 -3.50
N ASN A 185 4.27 7.71 -2.52
CA ASN A 185 5.19 7.55 -1.40
C ASN A 185 4.94 6.26 -0.59
N GLY A 186 3.70 5.74 -0.62
CA GLY A 186 3.33 4.47 -0.01
C GLY A 186 4.15 3.29 -0.53
N SER A 187 4.51 3.29 -1.83
CA SER A 187 5.28 2.24 -2.51
C SER A 187 6.80 2.33 -2.29
N CYS A 188 7.28 3.35 -1.57
CA CYS A 188 8.69 3.52 -1.27
C CYS A 188 8.99 3.25 0.20
N LYS A 189 10.03 2.46 0.47
CA LYS A 189 10.51 2.26 1.84
C LYS A 189 10.93 3.57 2.48
N SER A 190 11.59 4.44 1.72
CA SER A 190 12.00 5.78 2.14
C SER A 190 10.83 6.73 2.42
N GLY A 191 9.62 6.38 1.96
CA GLY A 191 8.47 7.28 1.97
C GLY A 191 8.56 8.42 0.95
N TYR A 192 9.44 8.32 -0.04
CA TYR A 192 9.57 9.33 -1.11
C TYR A 192 9.68 8.69 -2.49
N CYS A 193 8.68 8.99 -3.32
CA CYS A 193 8.66 8.72 -4.75
C CYS A 193 8.99 10.02 -5.50
N ASN A 194 10.09 10.03 -6.27
CA ASN A 194 10.45 11.19 -7.08
C ASN A 194 9.46 11.30 -8.25
N THR A 195 8.67 12.38 -8.26
CA THR A 195 7.52 12.45 -9.17
C THR A 195 7.89 12.68 -10.64
N VAL A 196 9.13 13.06 -10.91
CA VAL A 196 9.64 13.29 -12.27
C VAL A 196 10.23 12.01 -12.85
N THR A 197 11.00 11.26 -12.05
CA THR A 197 11.65 10.01 -12.48
C THR A 197 10.76 8.78 -12.30
N GLY A 198 9.71 8.87 -11.50
CA GLY A 198 8.82 7.75 -11.16
C GLY A 198 9.45 6.68 -10.28
N ASN A 199 10.63 6.95 -9.70
CA ASN A 199 11.41 6.00 -8.91
C ASN A 199 11.51 6.45 -7.45
N CYS A 200 11.58 5.48 -6.54
CA CYS A 200 11.83 5.69 -5.13
C CYS A 200 13.20 6.32 -4.91
N ASP A 201 13.27 7.35 -4.09
CA ASP A 201 14.51 8.03 -3.74
C ASP A 201 14.47 8.48 -2.27
N THR A 202 15.45 9.24 -1.83
CA THR A 202 15.43 9.91 -0.52
C THR A 202 15.24 11.41 -0.68
N HIS A 203 14.48 11.99 0.25
CA HIS A 203 14.38 13.44 0.37
C HIS A 203 15.77 14.09 0.51
N LYS A 204 15.87 15.30 0.00
CA LYS A 204 17.09 16.10 -0.07
C LYS A 204 17.16 17.07 1.09
N LYS A 205 18.27 17.02 1.80
CA LYS A 205 18.61 17.88 2.95
C LYS A 205 18.96 19.29 2.49
N LEU A 206 19.05 20.22 3.44
CA LEU A 206 19.49 21.60 3.20
C LEU A 206 20.80 21.63 2.38
N GLY A 207 20.82 22.44 1.32
CA GLY A 207 21.96 22.61 0.42
C GLY A 207 22.10 21.54 -0.68
N GLN A 208 21.39 20.41 -0.57
CA GLN A 208 21.45 19.34 -1.58
C GLN A 208 20.64 19.69 -2.83
N VAL A 209 21.03 19.08 -3.96
CA VAL A 209 20.41 19.34 -5.27
C VAL A 209 19.02 18.72 -5.34
N CYS A 210 18.03 19.52 -5.74
CA CYS A 210 16.62 19.13 -5.88
C CYS A 210 16.09 19.29 -7.31
N LYS A 211 16.98 19.50 -8.29
CA LYS A 211 16.61 19.66 -9.72
C LYS A 211 15.81 18.47 -10.26
N SER A 212 16.05 17.28 -9.73
CA SER A 212 15.37 16.05 -10.16
C SER A 212 13.89 16.03 -9.81
N ASP A 213 13.43 16.82 -8.84
CA ASP A 213 12.02 16.97 -8.47
C ASP A 213 11.88 18.26 -7.62
N PRO A 214 11.82 19.43 -8.27
CA PRO A 214 11.84 20.71 -7.54
C PRO A 214 10.63 20.93 -6.63
N ALA A 215 9.54 20.21 -6.87
CA ALA A 215 8.30 20.34 -6.12
C ALA A 215 8.34 19.56 -4.80
N PHE A 216 8.89 18.34 -4.81
CA PHE A 216 8.79 17.42 -3.67
C PHE A 216 10.12 16.87 -3.17
N ALA A 217 11.25 17.07 -3.85
CA ALA A 217 12.52 16.45 -3.45
C ALA A 217 13.00 16.87 -2.05
N CYS A 218 12.75 18.09 -1.61
CA CYS A 218 13.29 18.59 -0.35
C CYS A 218 12.57 18.05 0.89
N GLU A 219 13.31 17.83 1.98
CA GLU A 219 12.75 17.47 3.28
C GLU A 219 11.75 18.52 3.79
N THR A 220 10.89 18.10 4.72
CA THR A 220 9.90 18.98 5.37
C THR A 220 10.53 20.27 5.90
N GLY A 221 9.91 21.41 5.57
CA GLY A 221 10.39 22.74 5.97
C GLY A 221 11.40 23.38 5.00
N LEU A 222 11.76 22.68 3.92
CA LEU A 222 12.62 23.19 2.85
C LEU A 222 11.85 23.34 1.54
N LYS A 223 12.38 24.18 0.63
CA LYS A 223 11.91 24.31 -0.76
C LYS A 223 13.09 24.28 -1.71
N CYS A 224 12.86 23.83 -2.94
CA CYS A 224 13.87 23.90 -3.98
C CYS A 224 14.03 25.34 -4.47
N VAL A 225 15.16 25.97 -4.19
CA VAL A 225 15.50 27.32 -4.61
C VAL A 225 16.82 27.28 -5.37
N LYS A 226 16.82 27.73 -6.63
CA LYS A 226 18.00 27.66 -7.52
C LYS A 226 18.61 26.25 -7.54
N ASN A 227 17.76 25.24 -7.70
CA ASN A 227 18.11 23.82 -7.73
C ASN A 227 18.71 23.24 -6.44
N LYS A 228 18.67 23.97 -5.31
CA LYS A 228 19.10 23.46 -4.00
C LYS A 228 18.02 23.59 -2.96
N CYS A 229 17.93 22.63 -2.04
CA CYS A 229 17.00 22.74 -0.92
C CYS A 229 17.44 23.87 0.01
N ALA A 230 16.54 24.82 0.27
CA ALA A 230 16.77 25.97 1.12
C ALA A 230 15.61 26.14 2.10
N LYS A 231 15.88 26.76 3.25
CA LYS A 231 14.83 27.14 4.21
C LYS A 231 13.85 28.10 3.54
N ILE A 232 12.57 27.93 3.87
CA ILE A 232 11.53 28.87 3.45
C ILE A 232 11.78 30.18 4.20
N LYS A 233 12.37 31.19 3.55
CA LYS A 233 12.37 32.55 4.09
C LYS A 233 10.92 33.03 4.11
N LYS A 234 10.42 33.53 5.25
CA LYS A 234 9.05 34.02 5.38
C LYS A 234 8.74 35.03 4.26
N ALA A 235 7.61 34.75 3.58
CA ALA A 235 6.88 35.51 2.56
C ALA A 235 7.60 36.64 1.81
N THR A 236 7.85 36.39 0.52
CA THR A 236 7.45 37.35 -0.53
C THR A 236 6.59 36.56 -1.52
N LYS A 237 5.33 37.00 -1.67
CA LYS A 237 4.23 36.47 -2.50
C LYS A 237 4.47 35.13 -3.23
N ALA A 238 3.70 34.12 -2.83
CA ALA A 238 3.61 32.84 -3.53
C ALA A 238 3.21 33.05 -5.01
N LYS A 239 4.15 32.88 -5.94
CA LYS A 239 3.81 32.60 -7.33
C LYS A 239 3.17 31.22 -7.38
N ARG A 240 1.92 31.23 -7.81
CA ARG A 240 1.04 30.07 -7.98
C ARG A 240 1.41 29.37 -9.28
N ASP A 241 2.57 28.71 -9.32
CA ASP A 241 2.95 27.87 -10.47
C ASP A 241 2.74 26.40 -10.11
N LEU A 242 1.50 25.95 -10.27
CA LEU A 242 1.17 24.54 -10.39
C LEU A 242 0.60 24.31 -11.79
N SER A 243 1.43 24.44 -12.82
CA SER A 243 1.05 24.17 -14.21
C SER A 243 1.41 22.74 -14.60
N LYS A 244 0.39 21.88 -14.68
CA LYS A 244 0.13 20.79 -15.66
C LYS A 244 1.25 19.81 -16.11
N GLY A 245 2.40 19.69 -15.43
CA GLY A 245 3.51 18.82 -15.88
C GLY A 245 3.93 17.67 -14.96
N LEU A 246 3.13 17.29 -13.96
CA LEU A 246 3.58 16.48 -12.81
C LEU A 246 3.34 14.96 -12.92
N LEU A 247 2.88 14.46 -14.05
CA LEU A 247 2.73 13.03 -14.29
C LEU A 247 3.90 12.55 -15.15
N HIS A 248 4.64 11.54 -14.70
CA HIS A 248 5.62 10.87 -15.57
C HIS A 248 4.91 10.38 -16.83
N ARG A 249 5.61 10.52 -17.96
CA ARG A 249 5.20 10.02 -19.29
C ARG A 249 4.50 8.65 -19.28
N ALA A 250 4.84 7.71 -18.38
CA ALA A 250 4.18 6.40 -18.26
C ALA A 250 2.69 6.49 -17.90
N VAL A 251 2.29 7.44 -17.04
CA VAL A 251 0.87 7.70 -16.71
C VAL A 251 0.14 8.34 -17.89
N ILE A 252 0.84 9.17 -18.68
CA ILE A 252 0.31 9.83 -19.87
C ILE A 252 0.15 8.83 -21.03
N GLU A 253 1.14 7.96 -21.25
CA GLU A 253 1.16 6.95 -22.31
C GLU A 253 0.13 5.83 -22.06
N SER A 254 -0.11 5.46 -20.79
CA SER A 254 -1.15 4.50 -20.39
C SER A 254 -2.56 5.01 -20.71
N ASN A 255 -2.85 6.30 -20.46
CA ASN A 255 -4.12 6.90 -20.83
C ASN A 255 -4.32 6.99 -22.35
N ARG A 256 -3.25 7.19 -23.13
CA ARG A 256 -3.33 7.24 -24.60
C ARG A 256 -3.70 5.89 -25.23
N ARG A 257 -3.41 4.77 -24.54
CA ARG A 257 -3.85 3.43 -24.97
C ARG A 257 -5.30 3.09 -24.57
N ARG A 258 -6.01 3.99 -23.88
CA ARG A 258 -7.43 3.83 -23.53
C ARG A 258 -8.38 4.53 -24.51
N GLU A 259 -7.85 5.33 -25.44
CA GLU A 259 -8.63 6.04 -26.48
C GLU A 259 -8.53 5.36 -27.85
N VAL A 260 -8.03 4.12 -27.91
CA VAL A 260 -7.99 3.27 -29.11
C VAL A 260 -8.70 1.96 -28.82
#